data_AF-A0A552G1V7-F1
#
_entry.id   AF-A0A552G1V7-F1
#
_cell.length_a   1.000
_cell.length_b   1.000
_cell.length_c   1.000
_cell.angle_alpha   90.00
_cell.angle_beta   90.00
_cell.angle_gamma   90.00
#
_symmetry.space_group_name_H-M   'P 1'
#
loop_
_entity.id
_entity.type
_entity.pdbx_description
1 polymer ?
#
loop_
_entity_poly.entity_id
_entity_poly.type
_entity_poly.pdbx_seq_one_letter_code
_entity_poly.pdbx_strand_id
1 'polypeptide(L)'
;MIIPMDENEDFQHLEEMIANLQVKQKQILKGMLDYPIQIDSAIRILSDPSRQLATTPNNITRIHKILKELEKQGLVRCRNRQYSLTELGREIVKHLSNKSLTPRRDAQRKERLKKSYDFLELHRQGLSYQQIADKYGISRERVRQILSTNPEFEAYRQKQKEKNYR
;
A
#
# COMPACT_ATOMS: atom_id res chain seq x y z
N MET A 1 0.86 33.28 24.19
CA MET A 1 0.46 31.95 24.69
C MET A 1 0.16 31.09 23.48
N ILE A 2 1.12 30.26 23.05
CA ILE A 2 0.91 29.30 21.96
C ILE A 2 0.59 28.00 22.68
N ILE A 3 -0.67 27.57 22.65
CA ILE A 3 -1.05 26.24 23.11
C ILE A 3 -0.48 25.29 22.04
N PRO A 4 0.46 24.38 22.37
CA PRO A 4 0.84 23.35 21.41
C PRO A 4 -0.37 22.44 21.25
N MET A 5 -1.03 22.50 20.09
CA MET A 5 -2.07 21.52 19.75
C MET A 5 -1.39 20.16 19.58
N ASP A 6 -1.96 19.17 20.27
CA ASP A 6 -1.40 17.84 20.49
C ASP A 6 -1.60 16.99 19.22
N GLU A 7 -0.49 16.60 18.57
CA GLU A 7 -0.47 15.72 17.39
C GLU A 7 -1.22 14.37 17.64
N ASN A 8 -1.46 14.02 18.90
CA ASN A 8 -2.22 12.83 19.28
C ASN A 8 -3.74 12.96 19.10
N GLU A 9 -4.32 14.16 19.24
CA GLU A 9 -5.77 14.38 19.08
C GLU A 9 -6.17 14.27 17.60
N ASP A 10 -5.37 14.84 16.71
CA ASP A 10 -5.55 14.74 15.25
C ASP A 10 -5.47 13.28 14.79
N PHE A 11 -4.55 12.50 15.36
CA PHE A 11 -4.41 11.08 15.04
C PHE A 11 -5.62 10.25 15.48
N GLN A 12 -6.15 10.48 16.70
CA GLN A 12 -7.34 9.78 17.21
C GLN A 12 -8.60 10.10 16.39
N HIS A 13 -8.80 11.36 16.01
CA HIS A 13 -9.90 11.75 15.14
C HIS A 13 -9.80 11.12 13.75
N LEU A 14 -8.60 11.01 13.17
CA LEU A 14 -8.40 10.29 11.91
C LEU A 14 -8.74 8.80 12.04
N GLU A 15 -8.37 8.15 13.14
CA GLU A 15 -8.70 6.75 13.38
C GLU A 15 -10.20 6.51 13.51
N GLU A 16 -10.91 7.39 14.22
CA GLU A 16 -12.36 7.35 14.38
C GLU A 16 -13.07 7.55 13.03
N MET A 17 -12.66 8.55 12.25
CA MET A 17 -13.17 8.77 10.90
C MET A 17 -12.95 7.54 10.01
N ILE A 18 -11.76 6.93 10.07
CA ILE A 18 -11.45 5.70 9.33
C ILE A 18 -12.32 4.52 9.78
N ALA A 19 -12.60 4.38 11.08
CA ALA A 19 -13.45 3.32 11.60
C ALA A 19 -14.89 3.45 11.08
N ASN A 20 -15.40 4.68 11.01
CA ASN A 20 -16.76 5.00 10.56
C ASN A 20 -16.96 4.88 9.03
N LEU A 21 -15.89 4.81 8.24
CA LEU A 21 -15.97 4.62 6.79
C LEU A 21 -16.30 3.18 6.38
N GLN A 22 -17.28 3.03 5.50
CA GLN A 22 -17.66 1.75 4.89
C GLN A 22 -16.57 1.22 3.94
N VAL A 23 -16.56 -0.09 3.72
CA VAL A 23 -15.59 -0.76 2.83
C VAL A 23 -15.54 -0.14 1.44
N LYS A 24 -16.71 0.17 0.87
CA LYS A 24 -16.81 0.76 -0.48
C LYS A 24 -16.34 2.21 -0.54
N GLN A 25 -16.53 2.98 0.53
CA GLN A 25 -15.96 4.33 0.67
C GLN A 25 -14.43 4.27 0.70
N LYS A 26 -13.85 3.36 1.49
CA LYS A 26 -12.39 3.14 1.56
C LYS A 26 -11.81 2.74 0.20
N GLN A 27 -12.50 1.88 -0.55
CA GLN A 27 -12.07 1.48 -1.90
C GLN A 27 -12.10 2.65 -2.88
N ILE A 28 -13.16 3.47 -2.87
CA ILE A 28 -13.26 4.66 -3.72
C ILE A 28 -12.14 5.66 -3.39
N LEU A 29 -11.93 5.96 -2.10
CA LEU A 29 -10.86 6.86 -1.67
C LEU A 29 -9.47 6.36 -2.09
N LYS A 30 -9.20 5.05 -1.96
CA LYS A 30 -7.94 4.44 -2.44
C LYS A 30 -7.75 4.60 -3.95
N GLY A 31 -8.80 4.33 -4.74
CA GLY A 31 -8.73 4.50 -6.19
C GLY A 31 -8.49 5.95 -6.63
N MET A 32 -8.90 6.92 -5.82
CA MET A 32 -8.68 8.35 -6.09
C MET A 32 -7.24 8.82 -5.85
N LEU A 33 -6.39 8.01 -5.20
CA LEU A 33 -4.96 8.34 -5.02
C LEU A 33 -4.25 8.40 -6.36
N ASP A 34 -4.59 7.47 -7.25
CA ASP A 34 -3.94 7.32 -8.55
C ASP A 34 -4.59 8.21 -9.62
N TYR A 35 -5.92 8.42 -9.56
CA TYR A 35 -6.65 9.21 -10.57
C TYR A 35 -7.90 9.94 -10.03
N PRO A 36 -8.13 11.22 -10.38
CA PRO A 36 -9.34 11.96 -10.03
C PRO A 36 -10.58 11.49 -10.82
N ILE A 37 -11.77 11.49 -10.20
CA ILE A 37 -13.01 10.90 -10.77
C ILE A 37 -13.83 11.96 -11.52
N GLN A 38 -14.13 11.74 -12.80
CA GLN A 38 -15.00 12.62 -13.62
C GLN A 38 -16.46 12.13 -13.63
N ILE A 39 -17.43 13.06 -13.64
CA ILE A 39 -18.88 12.77 -13.61
C ILE A 39 -19.46 12.56 -15.03
N ASP A 40 -18.89 13.20 -16.04
CA ASP A 40 -19.48 13.22 -17.39
C ASP A 40 -18.94 12.10 -18.30
N SER A 41 -19.87 11.23 -18.70
CA SER A 41 -19.76 10.11 -19.66
C SER A 41 -18.88 8.93 -19.20
N ALA A 42 -19.54 7.81 -18.93
CA ALA A 42 -18.91 6.48 -18.84
C ALA A 42 -17.61 6.42 -18.02
N ILE A 43 -17.73 6.55 -16.70
CA ILE A 43 -16.86 5.93 -15.70
C ILE A 43 -15.40 5.72 -16.20
N ARG A 44 -14.57 6.75 -16.11
CA ARG A 44 -13.12 6.64 -16.27
C ARG A 44 -12.45 5.85 -15.12
N ILE A 45 -13.21 5.00 -14.40
CA ILE A 45 -12.68 3.94 -13.51
C ILE A 45 -12.01 2.83 -14.35
N LEU A 46 -12.14 2.87 -15.69
CA LEU A 46 -11.62 1.86 -16.62
C LEU A 46 -10.14 2.00 -17.02
N SER A 47 -9.36 2.97 -16.51
CA SER A 47 -7.92 3.03 -16.83
C SER A 47 -7.01 2.13 -15.96
N ASP A 48 -7.59 1.17 -15.21
CA ASP A 48 -7.00 -0.05 -14.61
C ASP A 48 -5.90 0.11 -13.52
N PRO A 49 -5.80 -0.75 -12.46
CA PRO A 49 -6.09 -2.20 -12.38
C PRO A 49 -7.21 -2.62 -11.38
N SER A 50 -8.00 -1.67 -10.88
CA SER A 50 -9.06 -1.94 -9.87
C SER A 50 -10.41 -2.31 -10.51
N ARG A 51 -10.44 -3.26 -11.46
CA ARG A 51 -11.66 -3.81 -12.08
C ARG A 51 -12.53 -4.58 -11.06
N GLN A 52 -13.20 -3.89 -10.15
CA GLN A 52 -14.38 -4.39 -9.42
C GLN A 52 -15.45 -3.33 -9.13
N LEU A 53 -15.24 -2.06 -9.48
CA LEU A 53 -16.24 -1.02 -9.26
C LEU A 53 -16.90 -0.57 -10.57
N ALA A 54 -17.83 -1.40 -11.05
CA ALA A 54 -18.98 -1.10 -11.91
C ALA A 54 -18.96 -1.52 -13.39
N THR A 55 -20.03 -2.25 -13.77
CA THR A 55 -20.55 -2.35 -15.14
C THR A 55 -22.08 -2.14 -15.24
N THR A 56 -22.78 -1.78 -14.15
CA THR A 56 -24.26 -1.60 -14.15
C THR A 56 -24.71 -0.17 -13.80
N PRO A 57 -25.78 0.37 -14.43
CA PRO A 57 -26.32 1.71 -14.14
C PRO A 57 -26.64 1.95 -12.66
N ASN A 58 -27.18 0.93 -11.97
CA ASN A 58 -27.47 0.99 -10.53
C ASN A 58 -26.21 1.22 -9.67
N ASN A 59 -25.04 0.78 -10.14
CA ASN A 59 -23.78 0.98 -9.42
C ASN A 59 -23.27 2.42 -9.56
N ILE A 60 -23.56 3.08 -10.69
CA ILE A 60 -23.21 4.49 -10.94
C ILE A 60 -23.92 5.40 -9.96
N THR A 61 -25.24 5.24 -9.82
CA THR A 61 -26.06 6.03 -8.88
C THR A 61 -25.59 5.83 -7.43
N ARG A 62 -25.22 4.59 -7.06
CA ARG A 62 -24.66 4.29 -5.73
C ARG A 62 -23.31 4.97 -5.50
N ILE A 63 -22.40 4.93 -6.48
CA ILE A 63 -21.10 5.61 -6.39
C ILE A 63 -21.29 7.12 -6.27
N HIS A 64 -22.19 7.72 -7.04
CA HIS A 64 -22.48 9.14 -6.96
C HIS A 64 -23.01 9.54 -5.57
N LYS A 65 -23.91 8.74 -4.99
CA LYS A 65 -24.37 8.93 -3.61
C LYS A 65 -23.22 8.85 -2.61
N ILE A 66 -22.33 7.87 -2.75
CA ILE A 66 -21.15 7.73 -1.89
C ILE A 66 -20.21 8.94 -2.01
N LEU A 67 -19.94 9.43 -3.21
CA LEU A 67 -19.10 10.62 -3.44
C LEU A 67 -19.71 11.87 -2.82
N LYS A 68 -21.03 12.02 -2.84
CA LYS A 68 -21.74 13.11 -2.16
C LYS A 68 -21.62 13.01 -0.63
N GLU A 69 -21.68 11.82 -0.06
CA GLU A 69 -21.46 11.65 1.38
C GLU A 69 -20.00 11.92 1.78
N LEU A 70 -19.03 11.45 0.98
CA LEU A 70 -17.61 11.75 1.19
C LEU A 70 -17.31 13.26 1.06
N GLU A 71 -18.03 13.96 0.21
CA GLU A 71 -17.95 15.41 0.04
C GLU A 71 -18.46 16.16 1.27
N LYS A 72 -19.60 15.73 1.84
CA LYS A 72 -20.12 16.26 3.11
C LYS A 72 -19.16 16.03 4.28
N GLN A 73 -18.43 14.90 4.27
CA GLN A 73 -17.40 14.58 5.25
C GLN A 73 -16.08 15.33 5.03
N GLY A 74 -15.99 16.17 3.99
CA GLY A 74 -14.78 16.95 3.68
C GLY A 74 -13.61 16.11 3.15
N LEU A 75 -13.83 14.85 2.76
CA LEU A 75 -12.78 13.93 2.28
C LEU A 75 -12.49 14.07 0.79
N VAL A 76 -13.50 14.51 0.03
CA VAL A 76 -13.40 14.81 -1.39
C VAL A 76 -14.05 16.15 -1.68
N ARG A 77 -13.65 16.78 -2.77
CA ARG A 77 -14.28 18.00 -3.29
C ARG A 77 -14.65 17.82 -4.75
N CYS A 78 -15.85 18.26 -5.14
CA CYS A 78 -16.24 18.34 -6.53
C CYS A 78 -15.93 19.73 -7.10
N ARG A 79 -15.14 19.79 -8.18
CA ARG A 79 -14.92 21.01 -8.97
C ARG A 79 -14.99 20.66 -10.44
N ASN A 80 -15.68 21.48 -11.24
CA ASN A 80 -15.82 21.26 -12.69
C ASN A 80 -16.25 19.83 -13.04
N ARG A 81 -17.23 19.30 -12.29
CA ARG A 81 -17.74 17.93 -12.45
C ARG A 81 -16.67 16.84 -12.26
N GLN A 82 -15.65 17.13 -11.46
CA GLN A 82 -14.57 16.21 -11.11
C GLN A 82 -14.36 16.17 -9.59
N TYR A 83 -14.36 14.96 -9.03
CA TYR A 83 -14.03 14.71 -7.64
C TYR A 83 -12.52 14.55 -7.46
N SER A 84 -11.96 15.26 -6.48
CA SER A 84 -10.56 15.18 -6.07
C SER A 84 -10.47 15.02 -4.56
N LEU A 85 -9.42 14.33 -4.08
CA LEU A 85 -9.18 14.23 -2.63
C LEU A 85 -8.87 15.62 -2.06
N THR A 86 -9.39 15.89 -0.86
CA THR A 86 -8.91 16.99 -0.02
C THR A 86 -7.61 16.61 0.67
N GLU A 87 -7.05 17.51 1.47
CA GLU A 87 -5.88 17.21 2.30
C GLU A 87 -6.19 16.11 3.32
N LEU A 88 -7.30 16.27 4.07
CA LEU A 88 -7.84 15.25 4.97
C LEU A 88 -8.09 13.91 4.27
N GLY A 89 -8.66 13.94 3.06
CA GLY A 89 -8.86 12.73 2.26
C GLY A 89 -7.55 12.02 1.90
N ARG A 90 -6.49 12.77 1.55
CA ARG A 90 -5.17 12.20 1.27
C ARG A 90 -4.53 11.59 2.51
N GLU A 91 -4.66 12.22 3.66
CA GLU A 91 -4.15 11.69 4.94
C GLU A 91 -4.85 10.39 5.32
N ILE A 92 -6.19 10.35 5.23
CA ILE A 92 -6.95 9.12 5.46
C ILE A 92 -6.52 8.01 4.50
N VAL A 93 -6.32 8.32 3.21
CA VAL A 93 -5.86 7.32 2.23
C VAL A 93 -4.44 6.83 2.57
N LYS A 94 -3.53 7.72 2.96
CA LYS A 94 -2.18 7.36 3.42
C LYS A 94 -2.25 6.44 4.64
N HIS A 95 -3.09 6.77 5.62
CA HIS A 95 -3.35 5.90 6.78
C HIS A 95 -4.00 4.57 6.38
N LEU A 96 -4.94 4.52 5.45
CA LEU A 96 -5.59 3.29 4.96
C LEU A 96 -4.66 2.39 4.14
N SER A 97 -3.68 2.98 3.44
CA SER A 97 -2.63 2.27 2.73
C SER A 97 -1.62 1.70 3.73
N ASN A 98 -1.28 2.47 4.77
CA ASN A 98 -0.40 2.05 5.85
C ASN A 98 -1.05 0.99 6.76
N LYS A 99 -2.36 1.10 7.08
CA LYS A 99 -3.14 0.12 7.88
C LYS A 99 -3.33 -1.24 7.21
N SER A 100 -2.92 -1.41 5.94
CA SER A 100 -2.78 -2.76 5.36
C SER A 100 -1.66 -3.58 6.03
N LEU A 101 -0.81 -2.94 6.83
CA LEU A 101 0.18 -3.54 7.70
C LEU A 101 -0.18 -3.20 9.15
N THR A 102 -0.54 -4.21 9.93
CA THR A 102 -0.59 -4.03 11.39
C THR A 102 0.83 -3.79 11.91
N PRO A 103 1.06 -3.10 13.05
CA PRO A 103 2.39 -2.88 13.61
C PRO A 103 3.20 -4.19 13.74
N ARG A 104 2.51 -5.30 14.04
CA ARG A 104 3.07 -6.65 14.07
C ARG A 104 3.54 -7.14 12.69
N ARG A 105 2.77 -6.90 11.63
CA ARG A 105 3.13 -7.26 10.24
C ARG A 105 4.25 -6.36 9.71
N ASP A 106 4.27 -5.08 10.07
CA ASP A 106 5.37 -4.18 9.74
C ASP A 106 6.67 -4.58 10.42
N ALA A 107 6.62 -4.88 11.72
CA ALA A 107 7.77 -5.42 12.43
C ALA A 107 8.27 -6.71 11.77
N GLN A 108 7.37 -7.63 11.43
CA GLN A 108 7.73 -8.88 10.74
C GLN A 108 8.30 -8.64 9.34
N ARG A 109 7.78 -7.66 8.59
CA ARG A 109 8.28 -7.29 7.26
C ARG A 109 9.67 -6.65 7.35
N LYS A 110 9.87 -5.72 8.28
CA LYS A 110 11.18 -5.09 8.57
C LYS A 110 12.20 -6.15 9.01
N GLU A 111 11.81 -7.07 9.88
CA GLU A 111 12.67 -8.17 10.32
C GLU A 111 13.04 -9.12 9.18
N ARG A 112 12.06 -9.50 8.33
CA ARG A 112 12.31 -10.32 7.14
C ARG A 112 13.24 -9.61 6.14
N LEU A 113 13.03 -8.31 5.93
CA LEU A 113 13.89 -7.51 5.05
C LEU A 113 15.31 -7.43 5.61
N LYS A 114 15.47 -7.19 6.92
CA LYS A 114 16.79 -7.21 7.58
C LYS A 114 17.50 -8.57 7.38
N LYS A 115 16.80 -9.68 7.67
CA LYS A 115 17.32 -11.03 7.43
C LYS A 115 17.71 -11.27 5.97
N SER A 116 16.98 -10.67 5.02
CA SER A 116 17.30 -10.79 3.60
C SER A 116 18.59 -10.08 3.20
N TYR A 117 18.95 -8.98 3.86
CA TYR A 117 20.24 -8.33 3.67
C TYR A 117 21.37 -9.15 4.30
N ASP A 118 21.17 -9.65 5.54
CA ASP A 118 22.16 -10.50 6.21
C ASP A 118 22.47 -11.77 5.38
N PHE A 119 21.44 -12.42 4.81
CA PHE A 119 21.62 -13.61 3.98
C PHE A 119 22.33 -13.29 2.68
N LEU A 120 22.07 -12.12 2.09
CA LEU A 120 22.72 -11.68 0.86
C LEU A 120 24.22 -11.45 1.10
N GLU A 121 24.60 -10.84 2.21
CA GLU A 121 26.01 -10.67 2.60
C GLU A 121 26.72 -12.00 2.82
N LEU A 122 26.10 -12.94 3.55
CA LEU A 122 26.67 -14.29 3.72
C LEU A 122 26.84 -15.02 2.38
N HIS A 123 25.88 -14.87 1.46
CA HIS A 123 26.00 -15.46 0.14
C HIS A 123 27.06 -14.76 -0.72
N ARG A 124 27.25 -13.43 -0.58
CA ARG A 124 28.36 -12.70 -1.20
C ARG A 124 29.72 -13.20 -0.70
N GLN A 125 29.81 -13.62 0.56
CA GLN A 125 30.99 -14.27 1.15
C GLN A 125 31.22 -15.72 0.69
N GLY A 126 30.33 -16.26 -0.15
CA GLY A 126 30.46 -17.61 -0.72
C GLY A 126 29.75 -18.71 0.07
N LEU A 127 28.97 -18.39 1.12
CA LEU A 127 28.17 -19.40 1.80
C LEU A 127 27.01 -19.86 0.92
N SER A 128 26.81 -21.18 0.86
CA SER A 128 25.65 -21.77 0.18
C SER A 128 24.35 -21.53 0.94
N TYR A 129 23.21 -21.62 0.26
CA TYR A 129 21.90 -21.53 0.91
C TYR A 129 21.70 -22.60 1.99
N GLN A 130 22.34 -23.76 1.87
CA GLN A 130 22.27 -24.81 2.89
C GLN A 130 23.00 -24.38 4.16
N GLN A 131 24.21 -23.84 4.04
CA GLN A 131 24.99 -23.35 5.19
C GLN A 131 24.31 -22.15 5.88
N ILE A 132 23.68 -21.26 5.11
CA ILE A 132 22.87 -20.16 5.67
C ILE A 132 21.64 -20.72 6.39
N ALA A 133 20.97 -21.73 5.83
CA ALA A 133 19.85 -22.40 6.46
C ALA A 133 20.24 -23.02 7.80
N ASP A 134 21.34 -23.78 7.82
CA ASP A 134 21.86 -24.43 9.01
C ASP A 134 22.23 -23.41 10.10
N LYS A 135 22.86 -22.29 9.72
CA LYS A 135 23.24 -21.20 10.65
C LYS A 135 22.04 -20.53 11.33
N TYR A 136 20.90 -20.43 10.64
CA TYR A 136 19.71 -19.75 11.15
C TYR A 136 18.61 -20.71 11.61
N GLY A 137 18.85 -22.02 11.58
CA GLY A 137 17.87 -23.04 11.97
C GLY A 137 16.60 -23.04 11.11
N ILE A 138 16.72 -22.71 9.82
CA ILE A 138 15.60 -22.66 8.88
C ILE A 138 15.87 -23.57 7.68
N SER A 139 14.86 -23.82 6.83
CA SER A 139 15.06 -24.60 5.61
C SER A 139 15.77 -23.80 4.51
N ARG A 140 16.47 -24.50 3.63
CA ARG A 140 17.08 -23.92 2.41
C ARG A 140 16.06 -23.16 1.55
N GLU A 141 14.85 -23.69 1.42
CA GLU A 141 13.78 -23.02 0.66
C GLU A 141 13.34 -21.73 1.35
N ARG A 142 13.33 -21.72 2.69
CA ARG A 142 13.02 -20.50 3.45
C ARG A 142 14.08 -19.42 3.24
N VAL A 143 15.36 -19.78 3.16
CA VAL A 143 16.44 -18.85 2.79
C VAL A 143 16.19 -18.24 1.41
N ARG A 144 15.85 -19.07 0.41
CA ARG A 144 15.54 -18.62 -0.95
C ARG A 144 14.38 -17.62 -0.98
N GLN A 145 13.28 -17.92 -0.28
CA GLN A 145 12.12 -17.02 -0.20
C GLN A 145 12.44 -15.68 0.48
N ILE A 146 13.28 -15.70 1.52
CA ILE A 146 13.70 -14.47 2.21
C ILE A 146 14.58 -13.63 1.28
N LEU A 147 15.56 -14.25 0.59
CA LEU A 147 16.39 -13.56 -0.38
C LEU A 147 15.57 -12.95 -1.54
N SER A 148 14.53 -13.62 -2.02
CA SER A 148 13.66 -13.08 -3.09
C SER A 148 12.88 -11.84 -2.68
N THR A 149 12.76 -11.53 -1.39
CA THR A 149 12.15 -10.27 -0.94
C THR A 149 13.11 -9.08 -0.96
N ASN A 150 14.41 -9.32 -1.18
CA ASN A 150 15.43 -8.29 -1.25
C ASN A 150 15.53 -7.74 -2.69
N PRO A 151 15.32 -6.44 -2.93
CA PRO A 151 15.45 -5.86 -4.27
C PRO A 151 16.88 -5.97 -4.84
N GLU A 152 17.92 -6.00 -3.99
CA GLU A 152 19.31 -6.13 -4.45
C GLU A 152 19.68 -7.56 -4.87
N PHE A 153 18.90 -8.55 -4.45
CA PHE A 153 19.21 -9.94 -4.72
C PHE A 153 19.01 -10.29 -6.20
N GLU A 154 18.04 -9.68 -6.88
CA GLU A 154 17.83 -9.88 -8.31
C GLU A 154 19.05 -9.40 -9.13
N ALA A 155 19.53 -8.19 -8.84
CA ALA A 155 20.72 -7.63 -9.48
C ALA A 155 21.97 -8.50 -9.22
N TYR A 156 22.14 -8.99 -7.99
CA TYR A 156 23.23 -9.90 -7.65
C TYR A 156 23.15 -11.23 -8.44
N ARG A 157 21.96 -11.83 -8.54
CA ARG A 157 21.74 -13.06 -9.31
C ARG A 157 22.08 -12.90 -10.79
N GLN A 158 21.74 -11.75 -11.37
CA GLN A 158 22.01 -11.46 -12.78
C GLN A 158 23.52 -11.38 -13.05
N LYS A 159 24.27 -10.65 -12.20
CA LYS A 159 25.74 -10.58 -12.27
C LYS A 159 26.42 -11.95 -12.12
N GLN A 160 25.90 -12.83 -11.26
CA GLN A 160 26.48 -14.17 -11.09
C GLN A 160 26.20 -15.08 -12.29
N LYS A 161 25.05 -14.93 -12.95
CA LYS A 161 24.80 -15.64 -14.22
C LYS A 161 25.79 -15.17 -15.28
N GLU A 162 25.94 -13.86 -15.47
CA GLU A 162 26.87 -13.29 -16.46
C GLU A 162 28.32 -13.74 -16.24
N LYS A 163 28.76 -13.89 -14.99
CA LYS A 163 30.08 -14.41 -14.65
C LYS A 163 30.28 -15.89 -14.95
N ASN A 164 29.24 -16.71 -14.84
CA ASN A 164 29.31 -18.15 -15.13
C ASN A 164 29.22 -18.50 -16.63
N TYR A 165 28.89 -17.55 -17.49
CA TYR A 165 28.84 -17.72 -18.96
C TYR A 165 30.09 -17.16 -19.68
N ARG A 166 31.13 -16.76 -18.92
CA ARG A 166 32.46 -16.39 -19.44
C ARG A 166 33.48 -17.44 -19.02
#